data_AF-A0A9D8T3T6-F1
#
_entry.id   AF-A0A9D8T3T6-F1
#
_cell.length_a   1.000
_cell.length_b   1.000
_cell.length_c   1.000
_cell.angle_alpha   90.00
_cell.angle_beta   90.00
_cell.angle_gamma   90.00
#
_symmetry.space_group_name_H-M   'P 1'
#
loop_
_entity.id
_entity.type
_entity.pdbx_description
1 polymer ?
#
loop_
_entity_poly.entity_id
_entity_poly.type
_entity_poly.pdbx_seq_one_letter_code
_entity_poly.pdbx_strand_id
1 'polypeptide(L)'
;VQVFGRGFAWLDTGTHDSLSEASTFVEVIEKRQGLKVACLESIAYRQGWITEERMRELAQPMIKNQYGQYLLKVIDEMKENHYYAQD
;
A
#
# COMPACT_ATOMS: atom_id res chain seq x y z
N VAL A 1 -13.75 24.41 4.22
CA VAL A 1 -13.31 23.42 5.25
C VAL A 1 -13.73 22.04 4.79
N GLN A 2 -12.81 21.06 4.77
CA GLN A 2 -13.15 19.64 4.62
C GLN A 2 -13.16 19.00 6.01
N VAL A 3 -14.18 18.20 6.30
CA VAL A 3 -14.35 17.51 7.59
C VAL A 3 -14.29 16.01 7.35
N PHE A 4 -13.51 15.30 8.16
CA PHE A 4 -13.51 13.84 8.14
C PHE A 4 -14.77 13.32 8.80
N GLY A 5 -15.63 12.69 7.99
CA GLY A 5 -16.82 12.02 8.47
C GLY A 5 -16.52 10.67 9.13
N ARG A 6 -17.58 10.02 9.61
CA ARG A 6 -17.50 8.65 10.13
C ARG A 6 -16.90 7.70 9.07
N GLY A 7 -15.97 6.85 9.49
CA GLY A 7 -15.28 5.90 8.62
C GLY A 7 -13.84 6.30 8.30
N PHE A 8 -13.45 7.55 8.56
CA PHE A 8 -12.05 7.95 8.57
C PHE A 8 -11.38 7.60 9.89
N ALA A 9 -10.14 7.14 9.82
CA ALA A 9 -9.26 6.97 10.98
C ALA A 9 -8.18 8.06 10.95
N TRP A 10 -8.04 8.79 12.05
CA TRP A 10 -6.93 9.69 12.31
C TRP A 10 -6.23 9.22 13.57
N LEU A 11 -4.98 8.76 13.40
CA LEU A 11 -4.22 8.09 14.45
C LEU A 11 -3.18 9.05 15.02
N ASP A 12 -3.00 9.01 16.34
CA ASP A 12 -1.98 9.79 17.06
C ASP A 12 -0.78 8.91 17.42
N THR A 13 0.43 9.42 17.24
CA THR A 13 1.68 8.75 17.62
C THR A 13 2.47 9.56 18.65
N GLY A 14 1.81 10.48 19.37
CA GLY A 14 2.43 11.36 20.36
C GLY A 14 2.79 10.69 21.69
N THR A 15 2.25 9.51 21.99
CA THR A 15 2.56 8.72 23.19
C THR A 15 2.90 7.28 22.85
N HIS A 16 3.54 6.55 23.79
CA HIS A 16 3.84 5.13 23.59
C HIS A 16 2.57 4.30 23.37
N ASP A 17 1.52 4.57 24.14
CA ASP A 17 0.25 3.86 24.03
C ASP A 17 -0.42 4.16 22.68
N SER A 18 -0.53 5.44 22.31
CA SER A 18 -1.16 5.84 21.05
C SER A 18 -0.41 5.32 19.82
N LEU A 19 0.94 5.27 19.87
CA LEU A 19 1.76 4.68 18.82
C LEU A 19 1.52 3.16 18.69
N SER A 20 1.37 2.45 19.81
CA SER A 20 1.07 1.01 19.81
C SER A 20 -0.32 0.72 19.21
N GLU A 21 -1.31 1.54 19.56
CA GLU A 21 -2.66 1.47 18.99
C GLU A 21 -2.66 1.76 17.48
N ALA A 22 -1.94 2.79 17.04
CA ALA A 22 -1.80 3.14 15.64
C ALA A 22 -1.14 2.02 14.82
N SER A 23 -0.09 1.41 15.38
CA SER A 23 0.62 0.28 14.77
C SER A 23 -0.31 -0.93 14.61
N THR A 24 -1.06 -1.25 15.67
CA THR A 24 -2.05 -2.33 15.66
C THR A 24 -3.14 -2.09 14.62
N PHE A 25 -3.65 -0.85 14.53
CA PHE A 25 -4.66 -0.48 13.54
C PHE A 25 -4.17 -0.76 12.11
N VAL A 26 -2.99 -0.28 11.75
CA VAL A 26 -2.40 -0.51 10.42
C VAL A 26 -2.21 -2.00 10.16
N GLU A 27 -1.63 -2.75 11.10
CA GLU A 27 -1.42 -4.19 10.95
C GLU A 27 -2.72 -4.94 10.65
N VAL A 28 -3.80 -4.64 11.39
CA VAL A 28 -5.10 -5.28 11.19
C VAL A 28 -5.68 -4.96 9.82
N ILE A 29 -5.63 -3.69 9.39
CA ILE A 29 -6.12 -3.28 8.08
C ILE A 29 -5.36 -3.99 6.96
N GLU A 30 -4.02 -4.00 7.03
CA GLU A 30 -3.21 -4.64 6.01
C GLU A 30 -3.47 -6.15 5.90
N LYS A 31 -3.57 -6.85 7.04
CA LYS A 31 -3.85 -8.29 7.06
C LYS A 31 -5.24 -8.65 6.54
N ARG A 32 -6.24 -7.78 6.76
CA ARG A 32 -7.64 -8.06 6.38
C ARG A 32 -7.94 -7.67 4.94
N GLN A 33 -7.35 -6.59 4.43
CA GLN A 33 -7.59 -6.12 3.07
C GLN A 33 -6.55 -6.62 2.07
N GLY A 34 -5.40 -7.10 2.53
CA GLY A 34 -4.31 -7.54 1.63
C GLY A 34 -3.65 -6.39 0.87
N LEU A 35 -3.82 -5.16 1.37
CA LEU A 35 -3.22 -3.93 0.86
C LEU A 35 -2.22 -3.39 1.87
N LYS A 36 -1.20 -2.65 1.40
CA LYS A 36 -0.27 -1.94 2.28
C LYS A 36 -0.64 -0.47 2.39
N VAL A 37 -0.71 0.04 3.60
CA VAL A 37 -1.01 1.46 3.85
C VAL A 37 0.27 2.27 3.64
N ALA A 38 0.16 3.37 2.89
CA ALA A 38 1.29 4.26 2.60
C ALA A 38 2.52 3.59 1.93
N CYS A 39 2.31 2.53 1.15
CA CYS A 39 3.37 1.94 0.31
C CYS A 39 3.75 2.90 -0.84
N LEU A 40 4.94 3.49 -0.74
CA LEU A 40 5.39 4.56 -1.65
C LEU A 40 5.59 4.06 -3.08
N GLU A 41 6.13 2.86 -3.26
CA GLU A 41 6.36 2.27 -4.57
C GLU A 41 5.04 1.98 -5.29
N SER A 42 4.04 1.47 -4.58
CA SER A 42 2.69 1.24 -5.11
C SER A 42 2.03 2.55 -5.53
N ILE A 43 2.13 3.61 -4.71
CA ILE A 43 1.63 4.94 -5.06
C ILE A 43 2.35 5.47 -6.31
N ALA A 44 3.67 5.43 -6.33
CA ALA A 44 4.46 5.92 -7.46
C ALA A 44 4.14 5.17 -8.76
N TYR A 45 3.98 3.86 -8.70
CA TYR A 45 3.64 3.05 -9.87
C TYR A 45 2.21 3.33 -10.36
N ARG A 46 1.22 3.39 -9.46
CA ARG A 46 -0.18 3.71 -9.81
C ARG A 46 -0.33 5.12 -10.40
N GLN A 47 0.52 6.06 -10.00
CA GLN A 47 0.58 7.42 -10.54
C GLN A 47 1.44 7.54 -11.83
N GLY A 48 2.08 6.45 -12.27
CA GLY A 48 2.95 6.45 -13.44
C GLY A 48 4.29 7.15 -13.24
N TRP A 49 4.72 7.39 -12.00
CA TRP A 49 6.01 8.02 -11.68
C TRP A 49 7.20 7.05 -11.85
N ILE A 50 6.95 5.74 -11.74
CA ILE A 50 7.93 4.68 -12.00
C ILE A 50 7.34 3.65 -12.96
N THR A 51 8.20 2.97 -13.71
CA THR A 51 7.79 1.89 -14.62
C THR A 51 7.63 0.55 -13.90
N GLU A 52 7.05 -0.42 -14.58
CA GLU A 52 6.95 -1.80 -14.09
C GLU A 52 8.34 -2.38 -13.80
N GLU A 53 9.30 -2.17 -14.70
CA GLU A 53 10.68 -2.65 -14.55
C GLU A 53 11.30 -2.09 -13.28
N ARG A 54 11.12 -0.78 -13.05
CA ARG A 54 11.63 -0.13 -11.86
C ARG A 54 10.98 -0.69 -10.58
N MET A 55 9.69 -0.99 -10.61
CA MET A 55 9.01 -1.62 -9.48
C MET A 55 9.52 -3.05 -9.21
N ARG A 56 9.80 -3.83 -10.26
CA ARG A 56 10.39 -5.18 -10.14
C ARG A 56 11.80 -5.12 -9.55
N GLU A 57 12.63 -4.16 -9.97
CA GLU A 57 13.95 -3.92 -9.39
C GLU A 57 13.89 -3.63 -7.88
N LEU A 58 12.95 -2.78 -7.46
CA LEU A 58 12.74 -2.45 -6.05
C LEU A 58 12.22 -3.65 -5.23
N ALA A 59 11.38 -4.49 -5.84
CA ALA A 59 10.86 -5.71 -5.20
C ALA A 59 11.94 -6.78 -5.00
N GLN A 60 12.88 -6.90 -5.94
CA GLN A 60 13.88 -7.97 -5.97
C GLN A 60 14.69 -8.16 -4.66
N PRO A 61 15.28 -7.12 -4.04
CA PRO A 61 16.03 -7.30 -2.79
C PRO A 61 15.14 -7.75 -1.62
N MET A 62 13.84 -7.47 -1.68
CA MET A 62 12.86 -7.78 -0.63
C MET A 62 11.98 -8.98 -0.96
N ILE A 63 12.24 -9.70 -2.05
CA ILE A 63 11.36 -10.74 -2.59
C ILE A 63 11.06 -11.88 -1.60
N LYS A 64 11.97 -12.09 -0.64
CA LYS A 64 11.84 -13.12 0.40
C LYS A 64 10.84 -12.74 1.51
N ASN A 65 10.43 -11.47 1.59
CA ASN A 65 9.46 -11.00 2.58
C ASN A 65 8.15 -10.57 1.93
N GLN A 66 7.13 -10.36 2.78
CA GLN A 66 5.79 -10.01 2.34
C GLN A 66 5.72 -8.66 1.60
N TYR A 67 6.65 -7.74 1.86
CA TYR A 67 6.69 -6.44 1.21
C TYR A 67 7.10 -6.59 -0.26
N GLY A 68 8.21 -7.29 -0.55
CA GLY A 68 8.63 -7.53 -1.93
C GLY A 68 7.61 -8.33 -2.74
N GLN A 69 6.97 -9.33 -2.11
CA GLN A 69 5.88 -10.09 -2.73
C GLN A 69 4.66 -9.20 -3.03
N TYR A 70 4.32 -8.29 -2.12
CA TYR A 70 3.23 -7.33 -2.32
C TYR A 70 3.49 -6.41 -3.52
N LEU A 71 4.72 -5.93 -3.71
CA LEU A 71 5.05 -5.07 -4.86
C LEU A 71 4.80 -5.77 -6.20
N LEU A 72 5.12 -7.06 -6.30
CA LEU A 72 4.83 -7.84 -7.52
C LEU A 72 3.32 -8.03 -7.72
N LYS A 73 2.58 -8.30 -6.65
CA LYS A 73 1.11 -8.41 -6.71
C LYS A 73 0.47 -7.13 -7.26
N VAL A 74 0.95 -5.95 -6.85
CA VAL A 74 0.44 -4.65 -7.35
C VAL A 74 0.66 -4.50 -8.86
N ILE A 75 1.79 -5.00 -9.39
CA ILE A 75 2.04 -5.00 -10.84
C ILE A 75 0.97 -5.84 -11.55
N ASP A 76 0.69 -7.04 -11.06
CA ASP A 76 -0.27 -7.96 -11.66
C ASP A 76 -1.69 -7.37 -11.62
N GLU A 77 -2.12 -6.82 -10.47
CA GLU A 77 -3.41 -6.13 -10.32
C GLU A 77 -3.57 -4.96 -11.30
N MET A 78 -2.51 -4.17 -11.50
CA MET A 78 -2.54 -3.04 -12.43
C MET A 78 -2.67 -3.51 -13.88
N LYS A 79 -1.99 -4.59 -14.26
CA LYS A 79 -2.11 -5.18 -15.59
C LYS A 79 -3.54 -5.65 -15.85
N GLU A 80 -4.12 -6.43 -14.93
CA GLU A 80 -5.51 -6.88 -15.04
C GLU A 80 -6.48 -5.70 -15.23
N ASN A 81 -6.37 -4.65 -14.42
CA ASN A 81 -7.21 -3.46 -14.55
C ASN A 81 -7.05 -2.75 -15.91
N HIS A 82 -5.84 -2.68 -16.46
CA HIS A 82 -5.61 -2.06 -17.76
C HIS A 82 -6.15 -2.89 -18.93
N TYR A 83 -6.17 -4.22 -18.80
CA TYR A 83 -6.82 -5.09 -19.79
C TYR A 83 -8.33 -4.82 -19.86
N TYR A 84 -9.02 -4.78 -18.71
CA TYR A 84 -10.47 -4.53 -18.67
C TYR A 84 -10.88 -3.09 -18.97
N ALA A 85 -9.96 -2.12 -18.90
CA ALA A 85 -10.25 -0.72 -19.20
C ALA A 85 -10.11 -0.37 -20.70
N GLN A 86 -9.67 -1.32 -21.54
CA GLN A 86 -9.53 -1.15 -22.99
C GLN A 86 -10.67 -1.79 -23.80
N ASP A 87 -11.57 -2.52 -23.15
CA ASP A 87 -12.87 -2.99 -23.68
C ASP A 87 -13.96 -1.93 -23.44
#